data_AF-X0UI37-F1
#
_entry.id   AF-X0UI37-F1
#
_cell.length_a   1.000
_cell.length_b   1.000
_cell.length_c   1.000
_cell.angle_alpha   90.00
_cell.angle_beta   90.00
_cell.angle_gamma   90.00
#
_symmetry.space_group_name_H-M   'P 1'
#
loop_
_entity.id
_entity.type
_entity.pdbx_description
1 polymer ?
#
loop_
_entity_poly.entity_id
_entity_poly.type
_entity_poly.pdbx_seq_one_letter_code
_entity_poly.pdbx_strand_id
1 'polypeptide(L)'
;TALGWVNEPTFQTIWLGHARLHLGQYDQARTQGQTCLDTARKAGLGRELGLSLLLLGDAALVAGAPHEAHEILGESLDKLQEIGYQPELAPVLASLGIAAYSRGELSRAREHVAAALQACVEMGAGFPLLRVLPAAALLMSDAGDAERAAEVYALASRYPFVANSRWYQDVVGKHIAAAAAAALPTEAVAAAKERGRALDLWQTAEALKEELERLNR
;
A
#
# COMPACT_ATOMS: atom_id res chain seq x y z
N THR A 1 33.79 -21.21 19.51
CA THR A 1 33.43 -21.22 18.08
C THR A 1 32.02 -21.78 17.95
N ALA A 2 31.02 -20.94 18.25
CA ALA A 2 29.61 -21.27 18.09
C ALA A 2 29.00 -20.19 17.20
N LEU A 3 29.08 -20.40 15.89
CA LEU A 3 28.21 -19.72 14.93
C LEU A 3 26.81 -20.27 15.18
N GLY A 4 26.15 -19.72 16.20
CA GLY A 4 24.74 -19.90 16.45
C GLY A 4 24.00 -19.25 15.29
N TRP A 5 23.41 -20.07 14.45
CA TRP A 5 22.50 -19.65 13.40
C TRP A 5 21.43 -18.75 14.02
N VAL A 6 21.54 -17.44 13.81
CA VAL A 6 20.47 -16.47 14.04
C VAL A 6 19.45 -16.66 12.91
N ASN A 7 18.91 -17.88 12.80
CA ASN A 7 17.94 -18.27 11.80
C ASN A 7 16.54 -18.20 12.43
N GLU A 8 15.72 -17.31 11.86
CA GLU A 8 14.37 -17.64 11.35
C GLU A 8 13.12 -17.60 12.26
N PRO A 9 13.03 -16.95 13.45
CA PRO A 9 11.70 -16.65 14.03
C PRO A 9 11.11 -15.39 13.40
N THR A 10 11.88 -14.30 13.34
CA THR A 10 11.38 -12.94 13.00
C THR A 10 10.86 -12.84 11.57
N PHE A 11 11.58 -13.42 10.60
CA PHE A 11 11.19 -13.40 9.19
C PHE A 11 9.92 -14.24 8.94
N GLN A 12 9.84 -15.44 9.49
CA GLN A 12 8.64 -16.28 9.37
C GLN A 12 7.43 -15.63 10.05
N THR A 13 7.67 -14.90 11.15
CA THR A 13 6.60 -14.22 11.86
C THR A 13 6.10 -12.94 11.19
N ILE A 14 6.95 -12.18 10.48
CA ILE A 14 6.49 -10.93 9.84
C ILE A 14 5.55 -11.20 8.67
N TRP A 15 5.86 -12.20 7.83
CA TRP A 15 4.98 -12.60 6.73
C TRP A 15 3.66 -13.21 7.21
N LEU A 16 3.69 -13.94 8.33
CA LEU A 16 2.46 -14.37 9.00
C LEU A 16 1.64 -13.16 9.48
N GLY A 17 2.29 -12.10 9.97
CA GLY A 17 1.66 -10.84 10.32
C GLY A 17 0.97 -10.18 9.12
N HIS A 18 1.65 -10.06 7.99
CA HIS A 18 1.05 -9.55 6.75
C HIS A 18 -0.09 -10.44 6.24
N ALA A 19 0.05 -11.77 6.31
CA ALA A 19 -1.02 -12.69 5.94
C ALA A 19 -2.26 -12.47 6.83
N ARG A 20 -2.07 -12.36 8.15
CA ARG A 20 -3.13 -12.02 9.12
C ARG A 20 -3.80 -10.69 8.79
N LEU A 21 -3.02 -9.66 8.46
CA LEU A 21 -3.51 -8.36 8.03
C LEU A 21 -4.44 -8.50 6.81
N HIS A 22 -3.97 -9.16 5.76
CA HIS A 22 -4.76 -9.37 4.54
C HIS A 22 -5.97 -10.30 4.74
N LEU A 23 -5.93 -11.19 5.73
CA LEU A 23 -7.07 -12.03 6.15
C LEU A 23 -8.06 -11.29 7.08
N GLY A 24 -7.81 -10.03 7.43
CA GLY A 24 -8.65 -9.23 8.32
C GLY A 24 -8.49 -9.54 9.80
N GLN A 25 -7.45 -10.29 10.18
CA GLN A 25 -7.12 -10.62 11.56
C GLN A 25 -6.25 -9.50 12.17
N TYR A 26 -6.78 -8.28 12.18
CA TYR A 26 -6.02 -7.05 12.45
C TYR A 26 -5.37 -7.02 13.83
N ASP A 27 -6.06 -7.47 14.88
CA ASP A 27 -5.46 -7.54 16.22
C ASP A 27 -4.27 -8.49 16.27
N GLN A 28 -4.39 -9.66 15.64
CA GLN A 28 -3.29 -10.63 15.58
C GLN A 28 -2.13 -10.10 14.73
N ALA A 29 -2.42 -9.38 13.64
CA ALA A 29 -1.42 -8.73 12.81
C ALA A 29 -0.64 -7.67 13.61
N ARG A 30 -1.34 -6.83 14.38
CA ARG A 30 -0.74 -5.81 15.24
C ARG A 30 0.13 -6.41 16.35
N THR A 31 -0.37 -7.41 17.08
CA THR A 31 0.43 -8.12 18.11
C THR A 31 1.68 -8.76 17.50
N GLN A 32 1.54 -9.36 16.32
CA GLN A 32 2.66 -9.96 15.62
C GLN A 32 3.69 -8.90 15.18
N GLY A 33 3.23 -7.79 14.60
CA GLY A 33 4.07 -6.66 14.19
C GLY A 33 4.85 -6.06 15.36
N GLN A 34 4.21 -5.87 16.52
CA GLN A 34 4.88 -5.37 17.72
C GLN A 34 5.97 -6.34 18.21
N THR A 35 5.67 -7.64 18.22
CA THR A 35 6.63 -8.67 18.61
C THR A 35 7.85 -8.70 17.67
N CYS A 36 7.61 -8.58 16.36
CA CYS A 36 8.65 -8.51 15.35
C CYS A 36 9.49 -7.24 15.51
N LEU A 37 8.86 -6.09 15.76
CA LEU A 37 9.50 -4.80 15.98
C LEU A 37 10.45 -4.85 17.18
N ASP A 38 9.97 -5.34 18.33
CA ASP A 38 10.76 -5.45 19.55
C ASP A 38 11.95 -6.39 19.38
N THR A 39 11.75 -7.49 18.66
CA THR A 39 12.81 -8.47 18.39
C THR A 39 13.86 -7.90 17.43
N ALA A 40 13.41 -7.28 16.33
CA ALA A 40 14.29 -6.66 15.34
C ALA A 40 15.12 -5.53 15.96
N ARG A 41 14.50 -4.71 16.82
CA ARG A 41 15.18 -3.63 17.56
C ARG A 41 16.26 -4.18 18.49
N LYS A 42 15.96 -5.23 19.26
CA LYS A 42 16.95 -5.87 20.16
C LYS A 42 18.11 -6.52 19.39
N ALA A 43 17.82 -7.07 18.22
CA ALA A 43 18.80 -7.78 17.40
C ALA A 43 19.55 -6.87 16.40
N GLY A 44 19.21 -5.58 16.31
CA GLY A 44 19.81 -4.66 15.34
C GLY A 44 19.47 -4.98 13.88
N LEU A 45 18.34 -5.64 13.64
CA LEU A 45 17.91 -6.10 12.32
C LEU A 45 17.13 -5.00 11.59
N GLY A 46 17.84 -4.14 10.88
CA GLY A 46 17.26 -2.95 10.26
C GLY A 46 16.14 -3.23 9.24
N ARG A 47 16.28 -4.29 8.44
CA ARG A 47 15.27 -4.68 7.44
C ARG A 47 13.97 -5.12 8.13
N GLU A 48 14.09 -6.03 9.08
CA GLU A 48 12.97 -6.54 9.88
C GLU A 48 12.30 -5.42 10.67
N LEU A 49 13.07 -4.45 11.17
CA LEU A 49 12.55 -3.28 11.87
C LEU A 49 11.65 -2.47 10.94
N GLY A 50 12.13 -2.11 9.75
CA GLY A 50 11.33 -1.40 8.75
C GLY A 50 10.07 -2.18 8.33
N LEU A 51 10.20 -3.47 8.01
CA LEU A 51 9.04 -4.30 7.66
C LEU A 51 8.00 -4.43 8.79
N SER A 52 8.46 -4.47 10.05
CA SER A 52 7.56 -4.51 11.21
C SER A 52 6.80 -3.21 11.38
N LEU A 53 7.46 -2.07 11.14
CA LEU A 53 6.82 -0.76 11.14
C LEU A 53 5.81 -0.65 9.99
N LEU A 54 6.13 -1.11 8.78
CA LEU A 54 5.16 -1.17 7.67
C LEU A 54 3.89 -1.95 8.06
N LEU A 55 4.04 -3.14 8.64
CA LEU A 55 2.88 -3.93 9.11
C LEU A 55 2.04 -3.19 10.15
N LEU A 56 2.68 -2.52 11.12
CA LEU A 56 1.99 -1.76 12.15
C LEU A 56 1.30 -0.51 11.59
N GLY A 57 1.94 0.17 10.65
CA GLY A 57 1.36 1.30 9.92
C GLY A 57 0.14 0.91 9.11
N ASP A 58 0.21 -0.20 8.38
CA ASP A 58 -0.94 -0.77 7.67
C ASP A 58 -2.07 -1.16 8.65
N ALA A 59 -1.74 -1.70 9.82
CA ALA A 59 -2.73 -2.00 10.86
C ALA A 59 -3.38 -0.73 11.44
N ALA A 60 -2.61 0.35 11.60
CA ALA A 60 -3.14 1.65 12.04
C ALA A 60 -4.07 2.29 10.99
N LEU A 61 -3.76 2.15 9.69
CA LEU A 61 -4.64 2.61 8.60
C LEU A 61 -6.02 1.99 8.68
N VAL A 62 -6.11 0.66 8.80
CA VAL A 62 -7.40 -0.04 8.88
C VAL A 62 -8.12 0.18 10.21
N ALA A 63 -7.39 0.55 11.27
CA ALA A 63 -7.97 0.98 12.54
C ALA A 63 -8.54 2.41 12.50
N GLY A 64 -8.42 3.13 11.37
CA GLY A 64 -8.87 4.52 11.25
C GLY A 64 -7.98 5.51 11.99
N ALA A 65 -6.70 5.19 12.19
CA ALA A 65 -5.72 6.02 12.86
C ALA A 65 -4.64 6.54 11.88
N PRO A 66 -5.00 7.39 10.89
CA PRO A 66 -4.07 7.79 9.83
C PRO A 66 -2.94 8.70 10.31
N HIS A 67 -3.10 9.39 11.45
CA HIS A 67 -2.02 10.15 12.08
C HIS A 67 -0.92 9.23 12.62
N GLU A 68 -1.30 8.22 13.40
CA GLU A 68 -0.39 7.20 13.92
C GLU A 68 0.26 6.42 12.77
N ALA A 69 -0.52 6.02 11.76
CA ALA A 69 0.01 5.35 10.58
C ALA A 69 1.09 6.18 9.88
N HIS A 70 0.88 7.49 9.72
CA HIS A 70 1.86 8.36 9.08
C HIS A 70 3.20 8.39 9.84
N GLU A 71 3.18 8.48 11.17
CA GLU A 71 4.39 8.49 12.00
C GLU A 71 5.14 7.17 11.91
N ILE A 72 4.43 6.04 12.09
CA ILE A 72 5.01 4.69 12.03
C ILE A 72 5.59 4.40 10.64
N LEU A 73 4.85 4.73 9.57
CA LEU A 73 5.30 4.53 8.20
C LEU A 73 6.46 5.47 7.83
N GLY A 74 6.53 6.67 8.42
CA GLY A 74 7.68 7.55 8.30
C GLY A 74 8.95 6.92 8.87
N GLU A 75 8.87 6.38 10.10
CA GLU A 75 9.98 5.64 10.72
C GLU A 75 10.37 4.41 9.87
N SER A 76 9.38 3.72 9.28
CA SER A 76 9.62 2.61 8.36
C SER A 76 10.41 3.06 7.13
N LEU A 77 10.02 4.17 6.52
CA LEU A 77 10.64 4.70 5.31
C LEU A 77 12.10 5.07 5.59
N ASP A 78 12.34 5.86 6.64
CA ASP A 78 13.66 6.30 7.06
C ASP A 78 14.58 5.08 7.30
N LYS A 79 14.07 4.07 8.02
CA LYS A 79 14.86 2.87 8.33
C LYS A 79 15.24 2.07 7.09
N LEU A 80 14.31 1.87 6.17
CA LEU A 80 14.56 1.10 4.94
C LEU A 80 15.48 1.86 3.99
N GLN A 81 15.41 3.19 3.97
CA GLN A 81 16.33 4.05 3.23
C GLN A 81 17.76 3.98 3.80
N GLU A 82 17.92 4.09 5.13
CA GLU A 82 19.24 3.99 5.79
C GLU A 82 20.02 2.72 5.43
N ILE A 83 19.32 1.60 5.26
CA ILE A 83 19.93 0.30 4.93
C ILE A 83 19.98 0.03 3.42
N GLY A 84 19.48 0.95 2.58
CA GLY A 84 19.46 0.82 1.12
C GLY A 84 18.52 -0.26 0.58
N TYR A 85 17.46 -0.62 1.32
CA TYR A 85 16.55 -1.71 0.94
C TYR A 85 15.43 -1.23 0.01
N GLN A 86 15.77 -1.12 -1.28
CA GLN A 86 14.94 -0.54 -2.33
C GLN A 86 13.57 -1.21 -2.58
N PRO A 87 13.43 -2.55 -2.60
CA PRO A 87 12.17 -3.20 -3.02
C PRO A 87 10.95 -2.88 -2.14
N GLU A 88 11.17 -2.54 -0.87
CA GLU A 88 10.10 -2.27 0.10
C GLU A 88 9.81 -0.77 0.29
N LEU A 89 10.49 0.11 -0.45
CA LEU A 89 10.20 1.55 -0.37
C LEU A 89 8.83 1.87 -1.00
N ALA A 90 8.49 1.25 -2.13
CA ALA A 90 7.23 1.53 -2.82
C ALA A 90 5.97 1.12 -2.00
N PRO A 91 5.91 -0.05 -1.34
CA PRO A 91 4.82 -0.39 -0.42
C PRO A 91 4.65 0.60 0.74
N VAL A 92 5.76 1.08 1.34
CA VAL A 92 5.71 2.07 2.42
C VAL A 92 5.20 3.40 1.90
N LEU A 93 5.71 3.86 0.75
CA LEU A 93 5.27 5.09 0.10
C LEU A 93 3.78 5.04 -0.29
N ALA A 94 3.29 3.92 -0.81
CA ALA A 94 1.86 3.74 -1.10
C ALA A 94 1.00 3.90 0.16
N SER A 95 1.44 3.31 1.27
CA SER A 95 0.73 3.36 2.56
C SER A 95 0.79 4.75 3.19
N LEU A 96 1.91 5.47 3.04
CA LEU A 96 2.03 6.89 3.39
C LEU A 96 1.08 7.75 2.54
N GLY A 97 0.94 7.42 1.25
CA GLY A 97 -0.04 8.05 0.36
C GLY A 97 -1.47 7.89 0.87
N ILE A 98 -1.84 6.67 1.28
CA ILE A 98 -3.16 6.38 1.87
C ILE A 98 -3.35 7.11 3.21
N ALA A 99 -2.32 7.17 4.06
CA ALA A 99 -2.36 7.91 5.32
C ALA A 99 -2.59 9.41 5.10
N ALA A 100 -1.84 10.00 4.16
CA ALA A 100 -1.94 11.41 3.79
C ALA A 100 -3.32 11.71 3.17
N TYR A 101 -3.82 10.84 2.30
CA TYR A 101 -5.16 10.90 1.74
C TYR A 101 -6.23 10.94 2.83
N SER A 102 -6.16 10.01 3.79
CA SER A 102 -7.10 9.91 4.91
C SER A 102 -7.05 11.10 5.86
N ARG A 103 -5.96 11.88 5.83
CA ARG A 103 -5.77 13.14 6.57
C ARG A 103 -6.21 14.37 5.77
N GLY A 104 -6.66 14.21 4.52
CA GLY A 104 -6.98 15.31 3.61
C GLY A 104 -5.75 16.03 3.03
N GLU A 105 -4.55 15.46 3.20
CA GLU A 105 -3.28 16.03 2.74
C GLU A 105 -2.98 15.61 1.29
N LEU A 106 -3.86 16.01 0.36
CA LEU A 106 -3.88 15.51 -1.01
C LEU A 106 -2.56 15.72 -1.78
N SER A 107 -1.89 16.86 -1.58
CA SER A 107 -0.59 17.11 -2.23
C SER A 107 0.48 16.12 -1.77
N ARG A 108 0.59 15.87 -0.47
CA ARG A 108 1.52 14.87 0.08
C ARG A 108 1.15 13.46 -0.34
N ALA A 109 -0.14 13.16 -0.42
CA ALA A 109 -0.62 11.88 -0.91
C ALA A 109 -0.18 11.65 -2.37
N ARG A 110 -0.31 12.66 -3.24
CA ARG A 110 0.18 12.61 -4.63
C ARG A 110 1.70 12.44 -4.70
N GLU A 111 2.46 13.17 -3.90
CA GLU A 111 3.93 13.03 -3.84
C GLU A 111 4.35 11.60 -3.49
N HIS A 112 3.78 11.02 -2.43
CA HIS A 112 4.10 9.66 -2.01
C HIS A 112 3.73 8.61 -3.06
N VAL A 113 2.53 8.71 -3.66
CA VAL A 113 2.08 7.76 -4.69
C VAL A 113 2.90 7.91 -5.98
N ALA A 114 3.25 9.13 -6.38
CA ALA A 114 4.11 9.38 -7.54
C ALA A 114 5.49 8.75 -7.36
N ALA A 115 6.12 8.96 -6.19
CA ALA A 115 7.40 8.34 -5.87
C ALA A 115 7.33 6.81 -5.87
N ALA A 116 6.24 6.23 -5.36
CA ALA A 116 6.04 4.78 -5.35
C ALA A 116 5.89 4.21 -6.78
N LEU A 117 5.10 4.87 -7.64
CA LEU A 117 4.95 4.50 -9.05
C LEU A 117 6.28 4.60 -9.79
N GLN A 118 7.00 5.69 -9.60
CA GLN A 118 8.29 5.93 -10.23
C GLN A 118 9.30 4.83 -9.89
N ALA A 119 9.40 4.45 -8.61
CA ALA A 119 10.27 3.37 -8.17
C ALA A 119 9.86 2.02 -8.79
N CYS A 120 8.55 1.71 -8.84
CA CYS A 120 8.07 0.45 -9.40
C CYS A 120 8.32 0.33 -10.91
N VAL A 121 8.09 1.41 -11.66
CA VAL A 121 8.29 1.47 -13.11
C VAL A 121 9.78 1.32 -13.46
N GLU A 122 10.66 2.06 -12.79
CA GLU A 122 12.11 1.98 -13.04
C GLU A 122 12.71 0.61 -12.72
N MET A 123 12.23 -0.04 -11.66
CA MET A 123 12.74 -1.34 -11.23
C MET A 123 12.07 -2.52 -11.95
N GLY A 124 11.00 -2.29 -12.73
CA GLY A 124 10.18 -3.38 -13.26
C GLY A 124 9.53 -4.24 -12.16
N ALA A 125 9.27 -3.64 -11.00
CA ALA A 125 8.79 -4.33 -9.80
C ALA A 125 7.27 -4.53 -9.80
N GLY A 126 6.80 -5.59 -10.47
CA GLY A 126 5.37 -5.84 -10.67
C GLY A 126 4.57 -6.10 -9.37
N PHE A 127 5.13 -6.82 -8.39
CA PHE A 127 4.40 -7.08 -7.14
C PHE A 127 4.23 -5.83 -6.27
N PRO A 128 5.29 -5.02 -6.00
CA PRO A 128 5.13 -3.70 -5.38
C PRO A 128 4.13 -2.81 -6.11
N LEU A 129 4.13 -2.79 -7.44
CA LEU A 129 3.19 -2.00 -8.24
C LEU A 129 1.72 -2.32 -7.91
N LEU A 130 1.38 -3.59 -7.66
CA LEU A 130 0.02 -3.98 -7.25
C LEU A 130 -0.41 -3.33 -5.93
N ARG A 131 0.53 -3.00 -5.03
CA ARG A 131 0.25 -2.29 -3.78
C ARG A 131 0.05 -0.79 -3.98
N VAL A 132 0.64 -0.23 -5.04
CA VAL A 132 0.58 1.21 -5.36
C VAL A 132 -0.71 1.60 -6.07
N LEU A 133 -1.21 0.76 -7.00
CA LEU A 133 -2.41 1.08 -7.78
C LEU A 133 -3.66 1.40 -6.93
N PRO A 134 -3.96 0.68 -5.82
CA PRO A 134 -5.06 1.05 -4.93
C PRO A 134 -4.94 2.47 -4.35
N ALA A 135 -3.72 2.90 -3.98
CA ALA A 135 -3.49 4.26 -3.49
C ALA A 135 -3.70 5.31 -4.59
N ALA A 136 -3.28 5.02 -5.82
CA ALA A 136 -3.55 5.89 -6.97
C ALA A 136 -5.06 6.01 -7.27
N ALA A 137 -5.81 4.92 -7.14
CA ALA A 137 -7.27 4.93 -7.31
C ALA A 137 -7.97 5.83 -6.29
N LEU A 138 -7.49 5.91 -5.04
CA LEU A 138 -8.05 6.84 -4.04
C LEU A 138 -7.88 8.31 -4.46
N LEU A 139 -6.71 8.66 -4.99
CA LEU A 139 -6.43 10.02 -5.46
C LEU A 139 -7.36 10.44 -6.61
N MET A 140 -7.67 9.51 -7.52
CA MET A 140 -8.63 9.77 -8.60
C MET A 140 -10.06 9.96 -8.09
N SER A 141 -10.46 9.13 -7.13
CA SER A 141 -11.78 9.20 -6.53
C SER A 141 -12.04 10.58 -5.91
N ASP A 142 -11.03 11.20 -5.32
CA ASP A 142 -11.13 12.54 -4.73
C ASP A 142 -11.04 13.67 -5.77
N ALA A 143 -10.33 13.45 -6.87
CA ALA A 143 -10.35 14.35 -8.03
C ALA A 143 -11.70 14.35 -8.78
N GLY A 144 -12.71 13.59 -8.32
CA GLY A 144 -14.02 13.46 -8.95
C GLY A 144 -14.07 12.46 -10.10
N ASP A 145 -12.97 11.77 -10.39
CA ASP A 145 -12.87 10.78 -11.47
C ASP A 145 -13.17 9.36 -10.94
N ALA A 146 -14.41 9.19 -10.46
CA ALA A 146 -14.86 7.94 -9.84
C ALA A 146 -14.87 6.76 -10.84
N GLU A 147 -15.03 7.03 -12.14
CA GLU A 147 -15.01 6.01 -13.19
C GLU A 147 -13.59 5.44 -13.35
N ARG A 148 -12.59 6.31 -13.50
CA ARG A 148 -11.19 5.91 -13.63
C ARG A 148 -10.64 5.31 -12.33
N ALA A 149 -11.08 5.81 -11.18
CA ALA A 149 -10.79 5.19 -9.89
C ALA A 149 -11.27 3.73 -9.83
N ALA A 150 -12.50 3.45 -10.32
CA ALA A 150 -13.05 2.11 -10.40
C ALA A 150 -12.27 1.22 -11.41
N GLU A 151 -11.83 1.78 -12.54
CA GLU A 151 -11.00 1.08 -13.52
C GLU A 151 -9.65 0.66 -12.93
N VAL A 152 -8.91 1.60 -12.32
CA VAL A 152 -7.57 1.33 -11.75
C VAL A 152 -7.66 0.36 -10.58
N TYR A 153 -8.66 0.51 -9.71
CA TYR A 153 -8.86 -0.46 -8.62
C TYR A 153 -9.27 -1.84 -9.15
N ALA A 154 -10.04 -1.92 -10.25
CA ALA A 154 -10.38 -3.18 -10.89
C ALA A 154 -9.17 -3.85 -11.58
N LEU A 155 -8.26 -3.05 -12.16
CA LEU A 155 -6.96 -3.53 -12.66
C LEU A 155 -6.14 -4.17 -11.54
N ALA A 156 -6.00 -3.49 -10.39
CA ALA A 156 -5.30 -4.03 -9.23
C ALA A 156 -5.98 -5.31 -8.71
N SER A 157 -7.31 -5.29 -8.60
CA SER A 157 -8.15 -6.41 -8.15
C SER A 157 -8.26 -7.56 -9.15
N ARG A 158 -7.68 -7.44 -10.36
CA ARG A 158 -7.49 -8.60 -11.26
C ARG A 158 -6.54 -9.63 -10.64
N TYR A 159 -5.63 -9.18 -9.78
CA TYR A 159 -4.65 -10.03 -9.14
C TYR A 159 -5.19 -10.55 -7.79
N PRO A 160 -5.13 -11.87 -7.52
CA PRO A 160 -5.71 -12.46 -6.31
C PRO A 160 -5.24 -11.84 -4.99
N PHE A 161 -4.01 -11.34 -4.95
CA PHE A 161 -3.45 -10.66 -3.80
C PHE A 161 -4.28 -9.45 -3.37
N VAL A 162 -4.72 -8.60 -4.32
CA VAL A 162 -5.57 -7.45 -4.03
C VAL A 162 -7.02 -7.89 -3.86
N ALA A 163 -7.51 -8.75 -4.76
CA ALA A 163 -8.90 -9.20 -4.78
C ALA A 163 -9.38 -9.87 -3.48
N ASN A 164 -8.51 -10.68 -2.86
CA ASN A 164 -8.83 -11.49 -1.69
C ASN A 164 -8.37 -10.84 -0.37
N SER A 165 -7.76 -9.67 -0.42
CA SER A 165 -7.28 -8.95 0.75
C SER A 165 -8.40 -8.14 1.39
N ARG A 166 -8.76 -8.50 2.63
CA ARG A 166 -9.69 -7.71 3.44
C ARG A 166 -9.14 -6.34 3.75
N TRP A 167 -7.82 -6.21 3.93
CA TRP A 167 -7.17 -4.92 4.15
C TRP A 167 -7.41 -3.95 2.98
N TYR A 168 -7.18 -4.40 1.73
CA TYR A 168 -7.43 -3.53 0.57
C TYR A 168 -8.92 -3.20 0.44
N GLN A 169 -9.79 -4.17 0.71
CA GLN A 169 -11.22 -3.93 0.66
C GLN A 169 -11.68 -2.91 1.71
N ASP A 170 -11.15 -2.99 2.93
CA ASP A 170 -11.54 -2.12 4.05
C ASP A 170 -10.94 -0.72 3.93
N VAL A 171 -9.68 -0.60 3.52
CA VAL A 171 -8.94 0.67 3.44
C VAL A 171 -9.17 1.41 2.12
N VAL A 172 -9.45 0.70 1.02
CA VAL A 172 -9.57 1.29 -0.32
C VAL A 172 -10.88 0.92 -0.99
N GLY A 173 -11.15 -0.37 -1.16
CA GLY A 173 -12.21 -0.87 -2.04
C GLY A 173 -13.62 -0.36 -1.70
N LYS A 174 -13.95 -0.25 -0.40
CA LYS A 174 -15.22 0.33 0.05
C LYS A 174 -15.36 1.80 -0.34
N HIS A 175 -14.29 2.59 -0.24
CA HIS A 175 -14.29 4.00 -0.59
C HIS A 175 -14.48 4.20 -2.09
N ILE A 176 -13.74 3.45 -2.91
CA ILE A 176 -13.89 3.48 -4.38
C ILE A 176 -15.29 3.04 -4.80
N ALA A 177 -15.82 1.96 -4.20
CA ALA A 177 -17.16 1.48 -4.52
C ALA A 177 -18.25 2.50 -4.14
N ALA A 178 -18.12 3.15 -2.99
CA ALA A 178 -19.04 4.19 -2.55
C ALA A 178 -19.00 5.42 -3.47
N ALA A 179 -17.81 5.90 -3.83
CA ALA A 179 -17.65 7.02 -4.75
C ALA A 179 -18.22 6.72 -6.14
N ALA A 180 -17.92 5.53 -6.70
CA ALA A 180 -18.46 5.10 -7.98
C ALA A 180 -19.99 4.98 -7.96
N ALA A 181 -20.57 4.41 -6.90
CA ALA A 181 -22.02 4.29 -6.76
C ALA A 181 -22.72 5.65 -6.57
N ALA A 182 -22.04 6.64 -5.98
CA ALA A 182 -22.57 7.99 -5.82
C ALA A 182 -22.52 8.80 -7.13
N ALA A 183 -21.52 8.55 -7.98
CA ALA A 183 -21.28 9.35 -9.18
C ALA A 183 -21.83 8.73 -10.47
N LEU A 184 -22.02 7.41 -10.54
CA LEU A 184 -22.26 6.69 -11.79
C LEU A 184 -23.48 5.73 -11.67
N PRO A 185 -24.25 5.54 -12.75
CA PRO A 185 -25.22 4.45 -12.83
C PRO A 185 -24.57 3.07 -12.65
N THR A 186 -25.31 2.10 -12.12
CA THR A 186 -24.82 0.74 -11.86
C THR A 186 -24.17 0.09 -13.09
N GLU A 187 -24.74 0.28 -14.28
CA GLU A 187 -24.20 -0.26 -15.54
C GLU A 187 -22.85 0.36 -15.91
N ALA A 188 -22.68 1.67 -15.67
CA ALA A 188 -21.42 2.36 -15.91
C ALA A 188 -20.33 1.88 -14.93
N VAL A 189 -20.67 1.65 -13.67
CA VAL A 189 -19.73 1.06 -12.69
C VAL A 189 -19.28 -0.34 -13.12
N ALA A 190 -20.21 -1.16 -13.63
CA ALA A 190 -19.88 -2.49 -14.13
C ALA A 190 -18.97 -2.42 -15.38
N ALA A 191 -19.29 -1.55 -16.33
CA ALA A 191 -18.50 -1.34 -17.53
C ALA A 191 -17.08 -0.83 -17.21
N ALA A 192 -16.95 0.12 -16.29
CA ALA A 192 -15.67 0.62 -15.81
C ALA A 192 -14.83 -0.51 -15.20
N LYS A 193 -15.41 -1.36 -14.35
CA LYS A 193 -14.68 -2.50 -13.78
C LYS A 193 -14.21 -3.50 -14.84
N GLU A 194 -15.02 -3.77 -15.86
CA GLU A 194 -14.60 -4.66 -16.97
C GLU A 194 -13.47 -4.04 -17.79
N ARG A 195 -13.56 -2.74 -18.14
CA ARG A 195 -12.47 -2.04 -18.83
C ARG A 195 -11.19 -2.05 -18.00
N GLY A 196 -11.28 -1.75 -16.69
CA GLY A 196 -10.17 -1.78 -15.76
C GLY A 196 -9.43 -3.12 -15.73
N ARG A 197 -10.16 -4.24 -15.71
CA ARG A 197 -9.55 -5.58 -15.76
C ARG A 197 -8.85 -5.88 -17.09
N ALA A 198 -9.26 -5.24 -18.17
CA ALA A 198 -8.63 -5.39 -19.49
C ALA A 198 -7.39 -4.48 -19.68
N LEU A 199 -7.16 -3.49 -18.80
CA LEU A 199 -6.01 -2.60 -18.90
C LEU A 199 -4.67 -3.36 -18.79
N ASP A 200 -3.67 -2.83 -19.48
CA ASP A 200 -2.28 -3.26 -19.30
C ASP A 200 -1.70 -2.66 -18.01
N LEU A 201 -1.00 -3.49 -17.24
CA LEU A 201 -0.49 -3.11 -15.92
C LEU A 201 0.57 -2.00 -16.03
N TRP A 202 1.50 -2.15 -16.96
CA TRP A 202 2.67 -1.28 -17.07
C TRP A 202 2.34 0.03 -17.77
N GLN A 203 1.58 -0.02 -18.88
CA GLN A 203 1.10 1.19 -19.55
C GLN A 203 0.23 2.04 -18.63
N THR A 204 -0.61 1.41 -17.80
CA THR A 204 -1.39 2.14 -16.80
C THR A 204 -0.46 2.79 -15.78
N ALA A 205 0.49 2.05 -15.22
CA ALA A 205 1.43 2.57 -14.23
C ALA A 205 2.26 3.77 -14.75
N GLU A 206 2.75 3.67 -15.99
CA GLU A 206 3.49 4.76 -16.66
C GLU A 206 2.61 6.01 -16.83
N ALA A 207 1.39 5.85 -17.34
CA ALA A 207 0.46 6.96 -17.51
C ALA A 207 0.11 7.65 -16.17
N LEU A 208 -0.09 6.86 -15.11
CA LEU A 208 -0.34 7.38 -13.77
C LEU A 208 0.85 8.15 -13.21
N LYS A 209 2.07 7.63 -13.43
CA LYS A 209 3.31 8.28 -13.00
C LYS A 209 3.43 9.66 -13.62
N GLU A 210 3.30 9.76 -14.94
CA GLU A 210 3.40 11.02 -15.69
C GLU A 210 2.31 12.02 -15.28
N GLU A 211 1.11 11.55 -14.98
CA GLU A 211 0.02 12.40 -14.52
C GLU A 211 0.30 13.00 -13.15
N LEU A 212 0.70 12.19 -12.16
CA LEU A 212 0.99 12.68 -10.82
C LEU A 212 2.21 13.61 -10.81
N GLU A 213 3.22 13.36 -11.66
CA GLU A 213 4.35 14.27 -11.85
C GLU A 213 3.96 15.63 -12.44
N ARG A 214 2.91 15.68 -13.27
CA ARG A 214 2.38 16.96 -13.77
C ARG A 214 1.62 17.71 -12.69
N LEU A 215 0.89 17.02 -11.82
CA LEU A 215 0.11 17.64 -10.73
C LEU A 215 0.96 18.14 -9.56
N ASN A 216 2.20 17.65 -9.44
CA ASN A 216 3.16 18.07 -8.41
C ASN A 216 4.08 19.22 -8.86
N ARG A 217 3.97 19.69 -10.11
CA ARG A 217 4.71 20.84 -10.66
C ARG A 217 3.88 22.12 -10.61
#